data_AF-A0A3D8SL21-F1
#
_entry.id   AF-A0A3D8SL21-F1
#
_cell.length_a   1.000
_cell.length_b   1.000
_cell.length_c   1.000
_cell.angle_alpha   90.00
_cell.angle_beta   90.00
_cell.angle_gamma   90.00
#
_symmetry.space_group_name_H-M   'P 1'
#
loop_
_entity.id
_entity.type
_entity.pdbx_description
1 polymer ?
#
loop_
_entity_poly.entity_id
_entity_poly.type
_entity_poly.pdbx_seq_one_letter_code
_entity_poly.pdbx_strand_id
1 'polypeptide(L)'
;MLEVSGIIERPWSQIERFKGFRDYFNDYQDQEERGNRIKKNALKRNDDDDELREFHDSTRRLRDAVLSRTNVLVCTPFAAGTPAVRENVHPDVVAVDEAARLAEPELWPVLAYHDPRVLLLVGDHRQLKPLIFSKPPEAPFSLPLELSLFSRLVFNGHKTVVFLEQHRMSSEICELLSVIFYDGKLRTAAILDAVVGEMNARVVTHNGCNTTFRKESPLIFVNVLGSKEEKEAGSRSLFNHPNCATVYALVRSLMEHQVAAKHITIITPYRAQTYQYSNLFQDFPDPSEVRVHTIDSYQGCESGVVIFDTTVATSTRLGFLADANRLCVALRRPRSGMFLVGDWHKIQGPPHWEDFRNDGLVYSWRASSAQGHRLEYLRHCWKWVPEATGGLGALVEEGSSGPNGHL
;
A
#
# COMPACT_ATOMS: atom_id res chain seq x y z
N MET A 1 -14.66 -16.56 -22.12
CA MET A 1 -15.16 -17.90 -21.73
C MET A 1 -16.56 -18.13 -22.25
N LEU A 2 -17.56 -17.34 -21.84
CA LEU A 2 -18.95 -17.43 -22.33
C LEU A 2 -19.09 -17.44 -23.86
N GLU A 3 -18.28 -16.63 -24.54
CA GLU A 3 -18.23 -16.60 -25.99
C GLU A 3 -17.62 -17.87 -26.62
N VAL A 4 -16.54 -18.37 -26.05
CA VAL A 4 -15.87 -19.58 -26.54
C VAL A 4 -16.70 -20.83 -26.26
N SER A 5 -17.46 -20.84 -25.17
CA SER A 5 -18.43 -21.90 -24.83
C SER A 5 -19.77 -21.75 -25.56
N GLY A 6 -19.93 -20.74 -26.43
CA GLY A 6 -21.16 -20.54 -27.20
C GLY A 6 -22.38 -20.12 -26.39
N ILE A 7 -22.18 -19.57 -25.19
CA ILE A 7 -23.23 -18.94 -24.36
C ILE A 7 -23.54 -17.53 -24.88
N ILE A 8 -22.52 -16.82 -25.38
CA ILE A 8 -22.66 -15.55 -26.10
C ILE A 8 -22.23 -15.79 -27.54
N GLU A 9 -23.10 -15.55 -28.50
CA GLU A 9 -22.79 -15.73 -29.92
C GLU A 9 -22.05 -14.52 -30.50
N ARG A 10 -20.88 -14.79 -31.08
CA ARG A 10 -20.07 -13.82 -31.85
C ARG A 10 -19.40 -14.56 -33.03
N PRO A 11 -18.90 -13.86 -34.07
CA PRO A 11 -18.35 -14.50 -35.27
C PRO A 11 -17.19 -15.48 -35.04
N TRP A 12 -16.52 -15.42 -33.89
CA TRP A 12 -15.36 -16.24 -33.53
C TRP A 12 -15.64 -17.30 -32.45
N SER A 13 -16.91 -17.51 -32.07
CA SER A 13 -17.30 -18.60 -31.18
C SER A 13 -17.18 -19.95 -31.90
N GLN A 14 -16.46 -20.91 -31.31
CA GLN A 14 -16.39 -22.30 -31.80
C GLN A 14 -17.40 -23.14 -31.04
N ILE A 15 -18.69 -22.80 -31.19
CA ILE A 15 -19.80 -23.34 -30.38
C ILE A 15 -19.79 -24.87 -30.35
N GLU A 16 -19.56 -25.51 -31.50
CA GLU A 16 -19.54 -26.97 -31.62
C GLU A 16 -18.38 -27.64 -30.87
N ARG A 17 -17.28 -26.93 -30.62
CA ARG A 17 -16.09 -27.49 -29.96
C ARG A 17 -16.29 -27.73 -28.46
N PHE A 18 -17.25 -27.03 -27.84
CA PHE A 18 -17.48 -27.07 -26.39
C PHE A 18 -18.92 -27.40 -26.01
N LYS A 19 -19.65 -28.07 -26.91
CA LYS A 19 -21.06 -28.44 -26.74
C LYS A 19 -21.33 -29.21 -25.43
N GLY A 20 -20.51 -30.22 -25.12
CA GLY A 20 -20.67 -31.00 -23.88
C GLY A 20 -20.52 -30.18 -22.59
N PHE A 21 -19.57 -29.21 -22.57
CA PHE A 21 -19.46 -28.28 -21.44
C PHE A 21 -20.71 -27.40 -21.31
N ARG A 22 -21.21 -26.86 -22.43
CA ARG A 22 -22.39 -25.99 -22.45
C ARG A 22 -23.62 -26.73 -21.97
N ASP A 23 -23.84 -27.94 -22.46
CA ASP A 23 -25.02 -28.74 -22.14
C ASP A 23 -25.03 -29.12 -20.65
N TYR A 24 -23.86 -29.51 -20.08
CA TYR A 24 -23.72 -29.75 -18.63
C TYR A 24 -23.88 -28.49 -17.79
N PHE A 25 -23.29 -27.36 -18.21
CA PHE A 25 -23.41 -26.09 -17.48
C PHE A 25 -24.86 -25.61 -17.41
N ASN A 26 -25.61 -25.74 -18.50
CA ASN A 26 -27.04 -25.41 -18.53
C ASN A 26 -27.85 -26.32 -17.60
N ASP A 27 -27.59 -27.63 -17.62
CA ASP A 27 -28.24 -28.58 -16.70
C ASP A 27 -27.91 -28.26 -15.22
N TYR A 28 -26.67 -27.88 -14.92
CA TYR A 28 -26.27 -27.41 -13.59
C TYR A 28 -27.05 -26.16 -13.15
N GLN A 29 -27.18 -25.14 -14.02
CA GLN A 29 -27.95 -23.93 -13.71
C GLN A 29 -29.44 -24.23 -13.52
N ASP A 30 -30.03 -25.06 -14.38
CA ASP A 30 -31.43 -25.49 -14.27
C ASP A 30 -31.70 -26.24 -12.95
N GLN A 31 -30.74 -27.02 -12.47
CA GLN A 31 -30.82 -27.72 -11.17
C GLN A 31 -30.68 -26.76 -9.98
N GLU A 32 -29.85 -25.72 -10.10
CA GLU A 32 -29.64 -24.70 -9.07
C GLU A 32 -30.87 -23.78 -8.92
N GLU A 33 -31.46 -23.32 -10.03
CA GLU A 33 -32.67 -22.49 -10.05
C GLU A 33 -33.91 -23.24 -9.53
N ARG A 34 -33.98 -24.56 -9.74
CA ARG A 34 -35.07 -25.41 -9.21
C ARG A 34 -34.96 -25.69 -7.71
N GLY A 35 -33.98 -25.11 -7.01
CA GLY A 35 -33.80 -25.26 -5.56
C GLY A 35 -33.41 -26.68 -5.11
N ASN A 36 -33.07 -27.56 -6.05
CA ASN A 36 -32.61 -28.91 -5.76
C ASN A 36 -31.13 -28.86 -5.41
N ARG A 37 -30.86 -28.41 -4.19
CA ARG A 37 -29.55 -28.59 -3.56
C ARG A 37 -29.24 -30.08 -3.54
N ILE A 38 -28.35 -30.50 -4.44
CA ILE A 38 -27.90 -31.88 -4.69
C ILE A 38 -27.98 -32.72 -3.40
N LYS A 39 -28.98 -33.60 -3.31
CA LYS A 39 -29.01 -34.65 -2.29
C LYS A 39 -27.83 -35.56 -2.57
N LYS A 40 -26.78 -35.38 -1.78
CA LYS A 40 -25.48 -36.06 -1.88
C LYS A 40 -25.52 -37.58 -1.60
N ASN A 41 -26.64 -38.27 -1.76
CA ASN A 41 -26.78 -39.69 -1.47
C ASN A 41 -27.91 -40.31 -2.30
N ALA A 42 -27.59 -41.01 -3.39
CA ALA A 42 -28.21 -42.27 -3.83
C ALA A 42 -27.74 -42.74 -5.23
N LEU A 43 -26.82 -43.74 -5.26
CA LEU A 43 -26.60 -44.76 -6.32
C LEU A 43 -26.29 -44.25 -7.76
N LYS A 44 -25.05 -44.28 -8.28
CA LYS A 44 -24.30 -45.47 -8.74
C LYS A 44 -22.83 -45.10 -9.04
N ARG A 45 -21.88 -45.71 -8.33
CA ARG A 45 -20.43 -45.58 -8.56
C ARG A 45 -20.02 -46.26 -9.86
N ASN A 46 -19.90 -45.50 -10.95
CA ASN A 46 -18.88 -45.59 -12.01
C ASN A 46 -19.17 -44.54 -13.10
N ASP A 47 -20.43 -44.39 -13.54
CA ASP A 47 -20.81 -43.41 -14.58
C ASP A 47 -20.67 -41.95 -14.07
N ASP A 48 -21.05 -41.67 -12.82
CA ASP A 48 -20.92 -40.33 -12.22
C ASP A 48 -19.46 -39.84 -12.16
N ASP A 49 -18.50 -40.76 -11.92
CA ASP A 49 -17.07 -40.44 -11.85
C ASP A 49 -16.49 -40.15 -13.24
N ASP A 50 -16.96 -40.86 -14.27
CA ASP A 50 -16.55 -40.65 -15.65
C ASP A 50 -17.18 -39.38 -16.25
N GLU A 51 -18.44 -39.08 -15.93
CA GLU A 51 -19.09 -37.80 -16.30
C GLU A 51 -18.42 -36.60 -15.62
N LEU A 52 -18.07 -36.70 -14.32
CA LEU A 52 -17.32 -35.66 -13.61
C LEU A 52 -15.91 -35.46 -14.18
N ARG A 53 -15.23 -36.55 -14.58
CA ARG A 53 -13.93 -36.47 -15.25
C ARG A 53 -14.06 -35.79 -16.61
N GLU A 54 -15.05 -36.17 -17.41
CA GLU A 54 -15.31 -35.57 -18.72
C GLU A 54 -15.65 -34.09 -18.59
N PHE A 55 -16.41 -33.70 -17.56
CA PHE A 55 -16.70 -32.31 -17.26
C PHE A 55 -15.44 -31.51 -16.86
N HIS A 56 -14.59 -32.07 -15.98
CA HIS A 56 -13.33 -31.44 -15.61
C HIS A 56 -12.37 -31.29 -16.81
N ASP A 57 -12.29 -32.30 -17.66
CA ASP A 57 -11.49 -32.27 -18.88
C ASP A 57 -12.03 -31.24 -19.88
N SER A 58 -13.35 -31.17 -20.04
CA SER A 58 -14.01 -30.18 -20.89
C SER A 58 -13.81 -28.76 -20.36
N THR A 59 -13.88 -28.57 -19.05
CA THR A 59 -13.59 -27.28 -18.38
C THR A 59 -12.13 -26.89 -18.58
N ARG A 60 -11.20 -27.84 -18.45
CA ARG A 60 -9.77 -27.62 -18.70
C ARG A 60 -9.54 -27.19 -20.15
N ARG A 61 -10.09 -27.93 -21.12
CA ARG A 61 -9.98 -27.61 -22.56
C ARG A 61 -10.55 -26.23 -22.87
N LEU A 62 -11.68 -25.87 -22.27
CA LEU A 62 -12.28 -24.55 -22.45
C LEU A 62 -11.38 -23.45 -21.88
N ARG A 63 -10.88 -23.61 -20.65
CA ARG A 63 -9.94 -22.68 -20.02
C ARG A 63 -8.71 -22.48 -20.89
N ASP A 64 -8.09 -23.57 -21.33
CA ASP A 64 -6.86 -23.56 -22.13
C ASP A 64 -7.09 -22.90 -23.50
N ALA A 65 -8.24 -23.15 -24.13
CA ALA A 65 -8.66 -22.47 -25.36
C ALA A 65 -8.94 -20.97 -25.17
N VAL A 66 -9.43 -20.56 -24.01
CA VAL A 66 -9.60 -19.14 -23.68
C VAL A 66 -8.24 -18.48 -23.45
N LEU A 67 -7.38 -19.09 -22.65
CA LEU A 67 -6.05 -18.56 -22.31
C LEU A 67 -5.18 -18.39 -23.57
N SER A 68 -5.13 -19.40 -24.43
CA SER A 68 -4.36 -19.34 -25.70
C SER A 68 -4.83 -18.28 -26.70
N ARG A 69 -6.03 -17.73 -26.52
CA ARG A 69 -6.59 -16.66 -27.37
C ARG A 69 -6.61 -15.30 -26.69
N THR A 70 -6.20 -15.24 -25.43
CA THR A 70 -6.29 -14.01 -24.64
C THR A 70 -5.20 -13.03 -25.07
N ASN A 71 -5.59 -11.79 -25.38
CA ASN A 71 -4.63 -10.73 -25.70
C ASN A 71 -3.95 -10.15 -24.44
N VAL A 72 -4.65 -10.13 -23.31
CA VAL A 72 -4.16 -9.59 -22.04
C VAL A 72 -4.59 -10.51 -20.90
N LEU A 73 -3.62 -11.11 -20.21
CA LEU A 73 -3.86 -11.89 -19.00
C LEU A 73 -3.46 -11.06 -17.78
N VAL A 74 -4.41 -10.87 -16.86
CA VAL A 74 -4.13 -10.30 -15.53
C VAL A 74 -4.14 -11.44 -14.53
N CYS A 75 -3.01 -11.66 -13.87
CA CYS A 75 -2.86 -12.71 -12.86
C CYS A 75 -1.80 -12.32 -11.82
N THR A 76 -1.78 -13.03 -10.69
CA THR A 76 -0.69 -12.87 -9.71
C THR A 76 0.59 -13.53 -10.23
N PRO A 77 1.78 -13.09 -9.78
CA PRO A 77 3.05 -13.70 -10.19
C PRO A 77 3.09 -15.22 -9.96
N PHE A 78 2.49 -15.71 -8.87
CA PHE A 78 2.37 -17.14 -8.60
C PHE A 78 1.48 -17.86 -9.62
N ALA A 79 0.33 -17.27 -9.96
CA ALA A 79 -0.58 -17.83 -10.95
C ALA A 79 0.07 -17.96 -12.35
N ALA A 80 1.00 -17.06 -12.68
CA ALA A 80 1.77 -17.12 -13.93
C ALA A 80 2.59 -18.40 -14.07
N GLY A 81 3.00 -19.03 -12.97
CA GLY A 81 3.72 -20.31 -12.98
C GLY A 81 2.84 -21.55 -13.02
N THR A 82 1.51 -21.40 -12.97
CA THR A 82 0.61 -22.56 -13.00
C THR A 82 0.63 -23.23 -14.37
N PRO A 83 0.42 -24.56 -14.47
CA PRO A 83 0.30 -25.27 -15.73
C PRO A 83 -0.67 -24.59 -16.71
N ALA A 84 -1.81 -24.11 -16.20
CA ALA A 84 -2.81 -23.40 -16.97
C ALA A 84 -2.23 -22.20 -17.74
N VAL A 85 -1.40 -21.38 -17.08
CA VAL A 85 -0.84 -20.17 -17.71
C VAL A 85 0.40 -20.50 -18.51
N ARG A 86 1.38 -21.21 -17.92
CA ARG A 86 2.67 -21.46 -18.60
C ARG A 86 2.57 -22.33 -19.86
N GLU A 87 1.56 -23.21 -19.96
CA GLU A 87 1.38 -24.09 -21.12
C GLU A 87 0.54 -23.45 -22.23
N ASN A 88 -0.21 -22.39 -21.92
CA ASN A 88 -1.17 -21.78 -22.85
C ASN A 88 -0.89 -20.32 -23.19
N VAL A 89 0.00 -19.65 -22.45
CA VAL A 89 0.27 -18.22 -22.60
C VAL A 89 1.77 -18.01 -22.79
N HIS A 90 2.11 -17.37 -23.90
CA HIS A 90 3.48 -17.03 -24.29
C HIS A 90 3.54 -15.52 -24.54
N PRO A 91 3.72 -14.71 -23.48
CA PRO A 91 3.60 -13.26 -23.60
C PRO A 91 4.83 -12.62 -24.24
N ASP A 92 4.64 -11.77 -25.24
CA ASP A 92 5.72 -10.90 -25.74
C ASP A 92 6.15 -9.84 -24.71
N VAL A 93 5.22 -9.42 -23.85
CA VAL A 93 5.42 -8.39 -22.84
C VAL A 93 4.84 -8.86 -21.52
N VAL A 94 5.63 -8.76 -20.46
CA VAL A 94 5.16 -8.93 -19.09
C VAL A 94 5.30 -7.59 -18.36
N ALA A 95 4.20 -7.12 -17.78
CA ALA A 95 4.19 -5.94 -16.91
C ALA A 95 3.82 -6.36 -15.48
N VAL A 96 4.65 -5.95 -14.53
CA VAL A 96 4.47 -6.23 -13.10
C VAL A 96 4.25 -4.92 -12.39
N ASP A 97 3.04 -4.72 -11.88
CA ASP A 97 2.70 -3.56 -11.05
C ASP A 97 3.05 -3.82 -9.58
N GLU A 98 3.28 -2.74 -8.81
CA GLU A 98 3.74 -2.79 -7.41
C GLU A 98 5.01 -3.66 -7.21
N ALA A 99 5.88 -3.73 -8.23
CA ALA A 99 7.06 -4.59 -8.24
C ALA A 99 8.05 -4.28 -7.11
N ALA A 100 8.03 -3.06 -6.58
CA ALA A 100 8.82 -2.66 -5.42
C ALA A 100 8.45 -3.43 -4.14
N ARG A 101 7.21 -3.91 -4.04
CA ARG A 101 6.66 -4.64 -2.89
C ARG A 101 6.84 -6.15 -2.99
N LEU A 102 7.11 -6.69 -4.18
CA LEU A 102 7.26 -8.14 -4.36
C LEU A 102 8.63 -8.62 -3.84
N ALA A 103 8.63 -9.64 -2.99
CA ALA A 103 9.87 -10.34 -2.69
C ALA A 103 10.39 -10.97 -3.98
N GLU A 104 11.71 -10.98 -4.19
CA GLU A 104 12.28 -11.51 -5.43
C GLU A 104 11.80 -12.94 -5.78
N PRO A 105 11.65 -13.87 -4.80
CA PRO A 105 11.10 -15.21 -5.08
C PRO A 105 9.66 -15.23 -5.59
N GLU A 106 8.84 -14.23 -5.27
CA GLU A 106 7.47 -14.15 -5.76
C GLU A 106 7.42 -13.93 -7.27
N LEU A 107 8.47 -13.32 -7.85
CA LEU A 107 8.57 -13.07 -9.28
C LEU A 107 9.19 -14.24 -10.07
N TRP A 108 9.82 -15.20 -9.39
CA TRP A 108 10.47 -16.34 -10.06
C TRP A 108 9.56 -17.14 -10.99
N PRO A 109 8.28 -17.41 -10.70
CA PRO A 109 7.44 -18.14 -11.64
C PRO A 109 7.26 -17.41 -12.96
N VAL A 110 7.28 -16.08 -12.95
CA VAL A 110 7.27 -15.27 -14.18
C VAL A 110 8.59 -15.47 -14.94
N LEU A 111 9.72 -15.32 -14.27
CA LEU A 111 11.06 -15.37 -14.89
C LEU A 111 11.48 -16.77 -15.33
N ALA A 112 10.97 -17.81 -14.67
CA ALA A 112 11.37 -19.21 -14.92
C ALA A 112 10.55 -19.85 -16.05
N TYR A 113 9.29 -19.45 -16.22
CA TYR A 113 8.37 -20.11 -17.15
C TYR A 113 8.00 -19.26 -18.37
N HIS A 114 8.35 -17.97 -18.38
CA HIS A 114 8.06 -17.07 -19.49
C HIS A 114 9.34 -16.39 -19.97
N ASP A 115 9.46 -16.22 -21.29
CA ASP A 115 10.59 -15.54 -21.93
C ASP A 115 10.08 -14.33 -22.74
N PRO A 116 9.64 -13.25 -22.07
CA PRO A 116 9.08 -12.10 -22.75
C PRO A 116 10.18 -11.26 -23.41
N ARG A 117 9.85 -10.69 -24.57
CA ARG A 117 10.72 -9.69 -25.25
C ARG A 117 10.91 -8.44 -24.40
N VAL A 118 9.90 -8.09 -23.59
CA VAL A 118 9.92 -6.92 -22.70
C VAL A 118 9.39 -7.29 -21.32
N LEU A 119 10.21 -7.05 -20.28
CA LEU A 119 9.78 -7.10 -18.88
C LEU A 119 9.70 -5.67 -18.33
N LEU A 120 8.49 -5.21 -18.02
CA LEU A 120 8.22 -3.92 -17.40
C LEU A 120 7.97 -4.13 -15.90
N LEU A 121 8.82 -3.54 -15.07
CA LEU A 121 8.60 -3.50 -13.63
C LEU A 121 8.18 -2.09 -13.24
N VAL A 122 6.95 -1.96 -12.76
CA VAL A 122 6.35 -0.70 -12.31
C VAL A 122 6.25 -0.74 -10.80
N GLY A 123 6.69 0.31 -10.13
CA GLY A 123 6.66 0.38 -8.68
C GLY A 123 7.39 1.60 -8.15
N ASP A 124 7.41 1.71 -6.82
CA ASP A 124 8.04 2.81 -6.12
C ASP A 124 8.86 2.29 -4.93
N HIS A 125 10.18 2.31 -5.06
CA HIS A 125 11.11 1.82 -4.04
C HIS A 125 11.13 2.71 -2.77
N ARG A 126 10.47 3.87 -2.79
CA ARG A 126 10.24 4.74 -1.62
C ARG A 126 8.96 4.37 -0.87
N GLN A 127 8.10 3.52 -1.43
CA GLN A 127 6.91 2.95 -0.77
C GLN A 127 7.19 1.55 -0.19
N LEU A 128 6.15 0.79 0.18
CA LEU A 128 6.30 -0.48 0.91
C LEU A 128 7.28 -1.46 0.26
N LYS A 129 8.16 -2.00 1.11
CA LYS A 129 9.05 -3.13 0.80
C LYS A 129 8.30 -4.47 0.89
N PRO A 130 8.89 -5.57 0.41
CA PRO A 130 8.42 -6.91 0.67
C PRO A 130 8.19 -7.20 2.16
N LEU A 131 7.08 -7.87 2.45
CA LEU A 131 6.71 -8.20 3.83
C LEU A 131 7.34 -9.54 4.23
N ILE A 132 8.41 -9.48 5.02
CA ILE A 132 9.08 -10.66 5.56
C ILE A 132 8.77 -10.79 7.06
N PHE A 133 8.03 -11.85 7.43
CA PHE A 133 7.62 -12.10 8.81
C PHE A 133 8.75 -12.62 9.68
N SER A 134 9.63 -13.43 9.11
CA SER A 134 10.78 -13.98 9.81
C SER A 134 11.84 -12.89 10.01
N LYS A 135 12.55 -12.94 11.14
CA LYS A 135 13.56 -11.94 11.50
C LYS A 135 14.86 -12.60 11.98
N PRO A 136 16.00 -11.89 11.93
CA PRO A 136 17.24 -12.41 12.50
C PRO A 136 17.13 -12.54 14.03
N PRO A 137 17.82 -13.50 14.67
CA PRO A 137 18.74 -14.46 14.08
C PRO A 137 18.09 -15.73 13.49
N GLU A 138 16.80 -15.98 13.77
CA GLU A 138 16.07 -17.19 13.36
C GLU A 138 16.01 -17.37 11.83
N ALA A 139 15.95 -16.25 11.09
CA ALA A 139 16.07 -16.22 9.64
C ALA A 139 17.17 -15.25 9.20
N PRO A 140 18.43 -15.71 9.03
CA PRO A 140 19.56 -14.83 8.72
C PRO A 140 19.42 -14.14 7.36
N PHE A 141 18.67 -14.73 6.43
CA PHE A 141 18.41 -14.17 5.10
C PHE A 141 17.13 -13.33 4.99
N SER A 142 16.46 -13.04 6.11
CA SER A 142 15.22 -12.22 6.10
C SER A 142 15.44 -10.80 5.58
N LEU A 143 16.57 -10.17 5.90
CA LEU A 143 16.88 -8.80 5.45
C LEU A 143 17.10 -8.72 3.92
N PRO A 144 17.90 -9.60 3.27
CA PRO A 144 17.98 -9.66 1.81
C PRO A 144 16.63 -9.86 1.12
N LEU A 145 15.70 -10.60 1.72
CA LEU A 145 14.36 -10.83 1.16
C LEU A 145 13.46 -9.58 1.19
N GLU A 146 13.80 -8.56 1.99
CA GLU A 146 13.15 -7.25 1.97
C GLU A 146 13.64 -6.35 0.80
N LEU A 147 14.56 -6.84 -0.04
CA LEU A 147 14.97 -6.16 -1.26
C LEU A 147 14.28 -6.80 -2.47
N SER A 148 13.33 -6.08 -3.05
CA SER A 148 12.68 -6.50 -4.30
C SER A 148 13.63 -6.43 -5.50
N LEU A 149 13.38 -7.25 -6.53
CA LEU A 149 14.12 -7.17 -7.79
C LEU A 149 14.07 -5.76 -8.38
N PHE A 150 12.89 -5.12 -8.34
CA PHE A 150 12.72 -3.73 -8.77
C PHE A 150 13.70 -2.79 -8.07
N SER A 151 13.72 -2.80 -6.73
CA SER A 151 14.60 -1.93 -5.95
C SER A 151 16.06 -2.24 -6.20
N ARG A 152 16.41 -3.54 -6.32
CA ARG A 152 17.76 -3.98 -6.65
C ARG A 152 18.23 -3.43 -8.00
N LEU A 153 17.39 -3.49 -9.04
CA LEU A 153 17.72 -2.94 -10.36
C LEU A 153 17.87 -1.42 -10.31
N VAL A 154 16.99 -0.71 -9.60
CA VAL A 154 17.08 0.74 -9.40
C VAL A 154 18.41 1.13 -8.74
N PHE A 155 18.78 0.45 -7.64
CA PHE A 155 20.02 0.75 -6.91
C PHE A 155 21.29 0.40 -7.69
N ASN A 156 21.22 -0.56 -8.61
CA ASN A 156 22.34 -0.89 -9.52
C ASN A 156 22.40 -0.01 -10.77
N GLY A 157 21.62 1.09 -10.83
CA GLY A 157 21.70 2.06 -11.91
C GLY A 157 21.08 1.61 -13.23
N HIS A 158 20.18 0.63 -13.21
CA HIS A 158 19.41 0.28 -14.41
C HIS A 158 18.61 1.49 -14.91
N LYS A 159 18.38 1.55 -16.23
CA LYS A 159 17.59 2.61 -16.84
C LYS A 159 16.17 2.62 -16.27
N THR A 160 15.80 3.72 -15.64
CA THR A 160 14.48 3.93 -15.04
C THR A 160 13.78 5.10 -15.71
N VAL A 161 12.45 5.05 -15.74
CA VAL A 161 11.59 6.17 -16.10
C VAL A 161 10.85 6.58 -14.84
N VAL A 162 10.97 7.84 -14.45
CA VAL A 162 10.33 8.36 -13.23
C VAL A 162 9.21 9.30 -13.64
N PHE A 163 8.00 9.01 -13.19
CA PHE A 163 6.86 9.92 -13.32
C PHE A 163 6.85 10.89 -12.15
N LEU A 164 7.09 12.17 -12.45
CA LEU A 164 7.21 13.24 -11.45
C LEU A 164 5.93 14.07 -11.30
N GLU A 165 4.92 13.82 -12.12
CA GLU A 165 3.65 14.53 -12.08
C GLU A 165 2.59 13.70 -11.37
N GLN A 166 1.94 14.27 -10.35
CA GLN A 166 0.90 13.62 -9.57
C GLN A 166 -0.46 14.29 -9.79
N HIS A 167 -1.51 13.46 -9.80
CA HIS A 167 -2.90 13.85 -10.08
C HIS A 167 -3.85 13.48 -8.93
N ARG A 168 -3.36 13.40 -7.69
CA ARG A 168 -4.12 12.90 -6.53
C ARG A 168 -4.33 13.93 -5.43
N MET A 169 -3.24 14.50 -4.91
CA MET A 169 -3.20 15.29 -3.68
C MET A 169 -3.05 16.79 -3.95
N SER A 170 -3.55 17.64 -3.05
CA SER A 170 -3.36 19.09 -3.13
C SER A 170 -1.87 19.47 -3.20
N SER A 171 -1.60 20.65 -3.76
CA SER A 171 -0.25 21.20 -3.93
C SER A 171 0.57 21.19 -2.64
N GLU A 172 0.04 21.70 -1.53
CA GLU A 172 0.77 21.76 -0.25
C GLU A 172 1.12 20.38 0.31
N ILE A 173 0.22 19.38 0.17
CA ILE A 173 0.50 18.00 0.57
C ILE A 173 1.57 17.40 -0.35
N CYS A 174 1.47 17.65 -1.66
CA CYS A 174 2.46 17.20 -2.63
C CYS A 174 3.84 17.78 -2.33
N GLU A 175 3.94 19.07 -2.02
CA GLU A 175 5.20 19.74 -1.69
C GLU A 175 5.89 19.09 -0.50
N LEU A 176 5.15 18.83 0.59
CA LEU A 176 5.70 18.11 1.75
C LEU A 176 6.27 16.76 1.34
N LEU A 177 5.50 15.94 0.63
CA LEU A 177 5.93 14.60 0.23
C LEU A 177 7.07 14.62 -0.78
N SER A 178 7.04 15.60 -1.69
CA SER A 178 8.08 15.83 -2.69
C SER A 178 9.42 16.07 -2.01
N VAL A 179 9.44 16.96 -1.02
CA VAL A 179 10.64 17.29 -0.25
C VAL A 179 11.12 16.09 0.56
N ILE A 180 10.22 15.39 1.26
CA ILE A 180 10.61 14.30 2.17
C ILE A 180 11.09 13.06 1.42
N PHE A 181 10.41 12.66 0.34
CA PHE A 181 10.59 11.34 -0.28
C PHE A 181 11.12 11.37 -1.71
N TYR A 182 11.04 12.51 -2.42
CA TYR A 182 11.30 12.62 -3.87
C TYR A 182 12.23 13.76 -4.25
N ASP A 183 13.13 14.19 -3.35
CA ASP A 183 14.15 15.22 -3.61
C ASP A 183 13.58 16.56 -4.13
N GLY A 184 12.34 16.90 -3.78
CA GLY A 184 11.65 18.10 -4.27
C GLY A 184 11.24 18.06 -5.73
N LYS A 185 11.28 16.88 -6.39
CA LYS A 185 11.03 16.75 -7.84
C LYS A 185 9.58 16.44 -8.20
N LEU A 186 8.77 15.94 -7.25
CA LEU A 186 7.36 15.63 -7.47
C LEU A 186 6.55 16.93 -7.56
N ARG A 187 5.68 17.03 -8.57
CA ARG A 187 4.86 18.22 -8.86
C ARG A 187 3.39 17.87 -9.06
N THR A 188 2.52 18.79 -8.67
CA THR A 188 1.07 18.67 -8.88
C THR A 188 0.70 19.03 -10.32
N ALA A 189 -0.13 18.20 -10.96
CA ALA A 189 -0.69 18.51 -12.26
C ALA A 189 -1.68 19.69 -12.17
N ALA A 190 -1.60 20.64 -13.10
CA ALA A 190 -2.43 21.85 -13.09
C ALA A 190 -3.95 21.57 -13.09
N ILE A 191 -4.39 20.47 -13.71
CA ILE A 191 -5.81 20.08 -13.77
C ILE A 191 -6.37 19.63 -12.41
N LEU A 192 -5.50 19.21 -11.49
CA LEU A 192 -5.91 18.64 -10.21
C LEU A 192 -6.50 19.67 -9.26
N ASP A 193 -5.96 20.89 -9.26
CA ASP A 193 -6.39 21.97 -8.36
C ASP A 193 -7.89 22.27 -8.55
N ALA A 194 -8.44 22.07 -9.75
CA ALA A 194 -9.87 22.19 -10.03
C ALA A 194 -10.71 21.03 -9.46
N VAL A 195 -10.18 19.80 -9.45
CA VAL A 195 -10.92 18.58 -9.03
C VAL A 195 -10.89 18.39 -7.51
N VAL A 196 -9.76 18.68 -6.88
CA VAL A 196 -9.55 18.55 -5.43
C VAL A 196 -10.00 19.81 -4.69
N GLY A 197 -10.18 20.91 -5.42
CA GLY A 197 -10.37 22.26 -4.91
C GLY A 197 -11.52 22.44 -3.93
N GLU A 198 -12.69 21.83 -4.15
CA GLU A 198 -13.86 22.09 -3.30
C GLU A 198 -13.67 21.57 -1.86
N MET A 199 -13.26 20.31 -1.72
CA MET A 199 -12.98 19.72 -0.41
C MET A 199 -11.74 20.35 0.23
N ASN A 200 -10.72 20.68 -0.58
CA ASN A 200 -9.53 21.37 -0.09
C ASN A 200 -9.87 22.75 0.46
N ALA A 201 -10.67 23.55 -0.26
CA ALA A 201 -11.14 24.86 0.16
C ALA A 201 -11.97 24.78 1.45
N ARG A 202 -12.82 23.76 1.61
CA ARG A 202 -13.53 23.50 2.88
C ARG A 202 -12.57 23.28 4.04
N VAL A 203 -11.57 22.42 3.88
CA VAL A 203 -10.57 22.14 4.92
C VAL A 203 -9.73 23.39 5.24
N VAL A 204 -9.29 24.12 4.22
CA VAL A 204 -8.54 25.38 4.36
C VAL A 204 -9.36 26.43 5.11
N THR A 205 -10.62 26.61 4.73
CA THR A 205 -11.54 27.55 5.38
C THR A 205 -11.82 27.14 6.82
N HIS A 206 -12.06 25.83 7.06
CA HIS A 206 -12.20 25.29 8.40
C HIS A 206 -10.97 25.63 9.24
N ASN A 207 -9.76 25.32 8.76
CA ASN A 207 -8.53 25.57 9.50
C ASN A 207 -8.23 27.07 9.69
N GLY A 208 -8.61 27.93 8.75
CA GLY A 208 -8.46 29.38 8.85
C GLY A 208 -9.41 30.01 9.87
N CYS A 209 -10.68 29.61 9.87
CA CYS A 209 -11.72 30.12 10.76
C CYS A 209 -11.71 29.46 12.15
N ASN A 210 -11.12 28.26 12.28
CA ASN A 210 -11.03 27.56 13.55
C ASN A 210 -10.17 28.36 14.52
N THR A 211 -10.73 28.66 15.70
CA THR A 211 -10.08 29.47 16.73
C THR A 211 -8.81 28.85 17.29
N THR A 212 -8.66 27.53 17.16
CA THR A 212 -7.48 26.74 17.56
C THR A 212 -6.39 26.80 16.50
N PHE A 213 -6.73 26.55 15.23
CA PHE A 213 -5.74 26.46 14.15
C PHE A 213 -5.33 27.84 13.63
N ARG A 214 -6.28 28.67 13.19
CA ARG A 214 -6.06 30.00 12.58
C ARG A 214 -5.05 29.97 11.42
N LYS A 215 -5.13 28.93 10.59
CA LYS A 215 -4.20 28.68 9.48
C LYS A 215 -4.96 28.23 8.25
N GLU A 216 -4.85 29.01 7.18
CA GLU A 216 -5.35 28.65 5.85
C GLU A 216 -4.40 27.65 5.19
N SER A 217 -4.41 26.41 5.65
CA SER A 217 -3.64 25.32 5.04
C SER A 217 -4.43 24.02 5.16
N PRO A 218 -4.42 23.14 4.14
CA PRO A 218 -4.96 21.80 4.23
C PRO A 218 -4.06 20.84 5.02
N LEU A 219 -2.86 21.29 5.43
CA LEU A 219 -1.86 20.50 6.14
C LEU A 219 -1.62 21.09 7.53
N ILE A 220 -2.09 20.40 8.57
CA ILE A 220 -1.95 20.83 9.96
C ILE A 220 -1.32 19.72 10.79
N PHE A 221 -0.33 20.06 11.61
CA PHE A 221 0.12 19.20 12.70
C PHE A 221 -0.49 19.70 14.02
N VAL A 222 -1.23 18.82 14.69
CA VAL A 222 -1.90 19.05 15.97
C VAL A 222 -1.03 18.48 17.08
N ASN A 223 -0.43 19.37 17.87
CA ASN A 223 0.48 19.02 18.95
C ASN A 223 -0.31 18.67 20.22
N VAL A 224 -0.28 17.38 20.60
CA VAL A 224 -0.96 16.87 21.80
C VAL A 224 0.04 16.87 22.97
N LEU A 225 0.15 18.01 23.64
CA LEU A 225 1.09 18.20 24.75
C LEU A 225 0.83 17.23 25.90
N GLY A 226 1.89 16.60 26.40
CA GLY A 226 1.80 15.73 27.56
C GLY A 226 1.12 14.39 27.27
N SER A 227 0.92 14.05 25.99
CA SER A 227 0.37 12.75 25.61
C SER A 227 1.22 11.61 26.16
N LYS A 228 0.58 10.49 26.48
CA LYS A 228 1.23 9.32 27.04
C LYS A 228 0.61 8.09 26.42
N GLU A 229 1.44 7.29 25.77
CA GLU A 229 1.05 5.99 25.25
C GLU A 229 0.91 4.98 26.38
N GLU A 230 -0.05 4.08 26.21
CA GLU A 230 -0.32 2.94 27.07
C GLU A 230 -0.27 1.67 26.22
N LYS A 231 -0.11 0.52 26.88
CA LYS A 231 0.03 -0.78 26.23
C LYS A 231 -1.20 -1.63 26.52
N GLU A 232 -1.76 -2.23 25.47
CA GLU A 232 -2.88 -3.14 25.59
C GLU A 232 -2.50 -4.39 26.41
N ALA A 233 -3.38 -4.80 27.33
CA ALA A 233 -3.14 -5.96 28.18
C ALA A 233 -2.97 -7.24 27.32
N GLY A 234 -1.88 -7.97 27.54
CA GLY A 234 -1.58 -9.20 26.79
C GLY A 234 -1.06 -8.98 25.35
N SER A 235 -0.83 -7.74 24.93
CA SER A 235 -0.45 -7.38 23.56
C SER A 235 0.75 -6.42 23.53
N ARG A 236 1.44 -6.32 22.39
CA ARG A 236 2.48 -5.28 22.15
C ARG A 236 1.91 -4.00 21.52
N SER A 237 0.61 -3.99 21.23
CA SER A 237 -0.10 -2.87 20.62
C SER A 237 -0.23 -1.70 21.59
N LEU A 238 -0.11 -0.48 21.08
CA LEU A 238 -0.16 0.75 21.86
C LEU A 238 -1.46 1.52 21.59
N PHE A 239 -1.88 2.31 22.57
CA PHE A 239 -2.95 3.28 22.42
C PHE A 239 -2.65 4.56 23.21
N ASN A 240 -3.31 5.67 22.90
CA ASN A 240 -3.06 6.98 23.47
C ASN A 240 -4.38 7.76 23.58
N HIS A 241 -4.95 7.77 24.79
CA HIS A 241 -6.23 8.43 25.09
C HIS A 241 -6.25 9.95 24.77
N PRO A 242 -5.23 10.74 25.15
CA PRO A 242 -5.14 12.15 24.75
C PRO A 242 -5.21 12.39 23.23
N ASN A 243 -4.50 11.57 22.44
CA ASN A 243 -4.58 11.65 20.97
C ASN A 243 -5.99 11.31 20.50
N CYS A 244 -6.59 10.25 21.02
CA CYS A 244 -7.95 9.86 20.65
C CYS A 244 -8.98 10.97 20.90
N ALA A 245 -8.91 11.62 22.08
CA ALA A 245 -9.80 12.72 22.42
C ALA A 245 -9.61 13.93 21.48
N THR A 246 -8.36 14.24 21.12
CA THR A 246 -8.02 15.32 20.19
C THR A 246 -8.54 15.02 18.78
N VAL A 247 -8.34 13.80 18.28
CA VAL A 247 -8.84 13.36 16.98
C VAL A 247 -10.36 13.35 16.94
N TYR A 248 -11.02 12.86 17.99
CA TYR A 248 -12.48 12.89 18.09
C TYR A 248 -13.02 14.33 18.00
N ALA A 249 -12.43 15.27 18.76
CA ALA A 249 -12.80 16.69 18.69
C ALA A 249 -12.56 17.29 17.30
N LEU A 250 -11.44 16.95 16.65
CA LEU A 250 -11.12 17.37 15.29
C LEU A 250 -12.15 16.84 14.27
N VAL A 251 -12.51 15.56 14.34
CA VAL A 251 -13.52 14.96 13.45
C VAL A 251 -14.86 15.70 13.57
N ARG A 252 -15.33 15.95 14.80
CA ARG A 252 -16.56 16.70 15.02
C ARG A 252 -16.49 18.11 14.44
N SER A 253 -15.37 18.80 14.68
CA SER A 253 -15.16 20.15 14.18
C SER A 253 -15.17 20.21 12.64
N LEU A 254 -14.56 19.22 11.98
CA LEU A 254 -14.60 19.07 10.52
C LEU A 254 -16.02 18.83 10.00
N MET A 255 -16.80 17.98 10.68
CA MET A 255 -18.19 17.69 10.31
C MET A 255 -19.10 18.90 10.47
N GLU A 256 -18.93 19.70 11.52
CA GLU A 256 -19.62 20.98 11.72
C GLU A 256 -19.35 21.97 10.57
N HIS A 257 -18.21 21.82 9.89
CA HIS A 257 -17.83 22.61 8.71
C HIS A 257 -18.06 21.87 7.38
N GLN A 258 -19.06 20.99 7.35
CA GLN A 258 -19.55 20.31 6.15
C GLN A 258 -18.55 19.34 5.49
N VAL A 259 -17.56 18.84 6.24
CA VAL A 259 -16.77 17.68 5.81
C VAL A 259 -17.48 16.41 6.29
N ALA A 260 -18.19 15.73 5.39
CA ALA A 260 -18.92 14.51 5.74
C ALA A 260 -17.97 13.41 6.27
N ALA A 261 -18.42 12.67 7.30
CA ALA A 261 -17.63 11.65 7.98
C ALA A 261 -17.01 10.61 7.03
N LYS A 262 -17.77 10.16 6.00
CA LYS A 262 -17.29 9.25 4.95
C LYS A 262 -16.02 9.70 4.21
N HIS A 263 -15.75 11.01 4.18
CA HIS A 263 -14.56 11.59 3.56
C HIS A 263 -13.35 11.67 4.50
N ILE A 264 -13.55 11.37 5.79
CA ILE A 264 -12.53 11.40 6.82
C ILE A 264 -12.03 9.97 7.05
N THR A 265 -10.72 9.79 7.14
CA THR A 265 -10.11 8.53 7.55
C THR A 265 -9.04 8.77 8.58
N ILE A 266 -9.11 8.04 9.69
CA ILE A 266 -8.09 8.01 10.72
C ILE A 266 -7.16 6.84 10.43
N ILE A 267 -5.87 7.13 10.36
CA ILE A 267 -4.82 6.14 10.16
C ILE A 267 -3.92 6.16 11.39
N THR A 268 -3.71 4.99 12.00
CA THR A 268 -2.82 4.83 13.15
C THR A 268 -1.93 3.59 12.97
N PRO A 269 -0.71 3.56 13.51
CA PRO A 269 0.13 2.37 13.44
C PRO A 269 -0.38 1.15 14.22
N TYR A 270 -1.22 1.34 15.23
CA TYR A 270 -1.52 0.29 16.22
C TYR A 270 -3.00 -0.11 16.21
N ARG A 271 -3.26 -1.43 16.21
CA ARG A 271 -4.62 -1.96 16.27
C ARG A 271 -5.36 -1.57 17.57
N ALA A 272 -4.65 -1.44 18.69
CA ALA A 272 -5.28 -1.06 19.95
C ALA A 272 -5.84 0.37 19.87
N GLN A 273 -5.12 1.28 19.22
CA GLN A 273 -5.61 2.63 18.92
C GLN A 273 -6.86 2.60 18.01
N THR A 274 -6.90 1.71 17.00
CA THR A 274 -8.11 1.57 16.16
C THR A 274 -9.34 1.19 16.97
N TYR A 275 -9.21 0.29 17.96
CA TYR A 275 -10.33 -0.09 18.83
C TYR A 275 -10.78 1.05 19.75
N GLN A 276 -9.85 1.88 20.25
CA GLN A 276 -10.22 3.07 21.04
C GLN A 276 -11.09 4.02 20.22
N TYR A 277 -10.76 4.24 18.95
CA TYR A 277 -11.58 5.04 18.06
C TYR A 277 -12.95 4.42 17.79
N SER A 278 -13.01 3.11 17.51
CA SER A 278 -14.28 2.42 17.29
C SER A 278 -15.25 2.56 18.48
N ASN A 279 -14.73 2.62 19.71
CA ASN A 279 -15.54 2.87 20.90
C ASN A 279 -15.94 4.34 21.03
N LEU A 280 -15.04 5.27 20.70
CA LEU A 280 -15.30 6.70 20.82
C LEU A 280 -16.34 7.23 19.82
N PHE A 281 -16.42 6.67 18.62
CA PHE A 281 -17.37 7.11 17.60
C PHE A 281 -18.76 6.45 17.70
N GLN A 282 -19.03 5.66 18.74
CA GLN A 282 -20.33 4.99 18.92
C GLN A 282 -21.50 5.96 19.11
N ASP A 283 -21.22 7.21 19.52
CA ASP A 283 -22.23 8.25 19.69
C ASP A 283 -22.59 8.99 18.39
N PHE A 284 -21.89 8.70 17.29
CA PHE A 284 -22.21 9.27 15.98
C PHE A 284 -23.47 8.60 15.41
N PRO A 285 -24.30 9.32 14.63
CA PRO A 285 -25.51 8.75 14.02
C PRO A 285 -25.23 7.49 13.20
N ASP A 286 -24.10 7.47 12.49
CA ASP A 286 -23.54 6.28 11.87
C ASP A 286 -22.05 6.16 12.26
N PRO A 287 -21.72 5.32 13.25
CA PRO A 287 -20.34 5.11 13.70
C PRO A 287 -19.41 4.56 12.61
N SER A 288 -19.96 3.95 11.55
CA SER A 288 -19.19 3.33 10.47
C SER A 288 -18.74 4.32 9.39
N GLU A 289 -19.28 5.53 9.38
CA GLU A 289 -18.91 6.54 8.37
C GLU A 289 -17.47 7.05 8.55
N VAL A 290 -16.98 7.17 9.78
CA VAL A 290 -15.57 7.54 10.04
C VAL A 290 -14.72 6.28 9.91
N ARG A 291 -13.95 6.20 8.82
CA ARG A 291 -13.08 5.04 8.58
C ARG A 291 -11.85 5.09 9.48
N VAL A 292 -11.57 3.99 10.18
CA VAL A 292 -10.40 3.86 11.05
C VAL A 292 -9.60 2.63 10.62
N HIS A 293 -8.34 2.83 10.26
CA HIS A 293 -7.50 1.75 9.75
C HIS A 293 -6.08 1.80 10.31
N THR A 294 -5.40 0.66 10.26
CA THR A 294 -3.95 0.65 10.33
C THR A 294 -3.36 0.99 8.97
N ILE A 295 -2.12 1.47 8.92
CA ILE A 295 -1.46 1.78 7.64
C ILE A 295 -1.46 0.58 6.69
N ASP A 296 -1.14 -0.60 7.22
CA ASP A 296 -1.09 -1.84 6.44
C ASP A 296 -2.48 -2.25 5.91
N SER A 297 -3.57 -1.95 6.63
CA SER A 297 -4.94 -2.28 6.18
C SER A 297 -5.58 -1.21 5.28
N TYR A 298 -4.96 -0.03 5.18
CA TYR A 298 -5.45 1.07 4.34
C TYR A 298 -4.71 1.20 3.00
N GLN A 299 -3.97 0.17 2.61
CA GLN A 299 -3.21 0.20 1.35
C GLN A 299 -4.15 0.18 0.14
N GLY A 300 -3.82 1.01 -0.86
CA GLY A 300 -4.62 1.15 -2.08
C GLY A 300 -5.89 2.01 -1.88
N CYS A 301 -6.22 2.37 -0.65
CA CYS A 301 -7.33 3.28 -0.34
C CYS A 301 -6.86 4.74 -0.35
N GLU A 302 -7.83 5.63 -0.54
CA GLU A 302 -7.65 7.09 -0.52
C GLU A 302 -8.82 7.75 0.19
N SER A 303 -8.56 8.95 0.71
CA SER A 303 -9.57 9.76 1.39
C SER A 303 -9.45 11.24 1.08
N GLY A 304 -10.58 11.94 1.15
CA GLY A 304 -10.59 13.40 1.04
C GLY A 304 -9.74 14.02 2.14
N VAL A 305 -9.99 13.61 3.38
CA VAL A 305 -9.25 14.04 4.57
C VAL A 305 -8.66 12.84 5.29
N VAL A 306 -7.36 12.89 5.59
CA VAL A 306 -6.69 11.88 6.42
C VAL A 306 -6.18 12.51 7.70
N ILE A 307 -6.50 11.88 8.83
CA ILE A 307 -5.93 12.18 10.13
C ILE A 307 -4.95 11.06 10.46
N PHE A 308 -3.66 11.36 10.42
CA PHE A 308 -2.61 10.44 10.81
C PHE A 308 -2.27 10.64 12.29
N ASP A 309 -2.70 9.70 13.11
CA ASP A 309 -2.40 9.67 14.54
C ASP A 309 -1.17 8.82 14.79
N THR A 310 -0.08 9.46 15.24
CA THR A 310 1.18 8.78 15.50
C THR A 310 1.06 7.76 16.62
N THR A 311 0.11 7.94 17.56
CA THR A 311 -0.10 7.18 18.81
C THR A 311 1.08 7.23 19.79
N VAL A 312 2.30 7.27 19.26
CA VAL A 312 3.56 7.36 19.99
C VAL A 312 3.75 8.77 20.54
N ALA A 313 4.12 8.79 21.80
CA ALA A 313 4.49 9.89 22.65
C ALA A 313 5.88 9.66 23.27
N THR A 314 6.75 8.79 22.73
CA THR A 314 8.16 8.68 23.18
C THR A 314 9.14 8.49 22.02
N SER A 315 10.26 9.24 22.04
CA SER A 315 11.31 9.18 21.01
C SER A 315 12.12 7.88 21.03
N THR A 316 12.11 7.16 22.15
CA THR A 316 12.86 5.90 22.33
C THR A 316 12.21 4.70 21.65
N ARG A 317 10.94 4.82 21.22
CA ARG A 317 10.18 3.76 20.57
C ARG A 317 9.33 4.30 19.42
N LEU A 318 9.97 4.98 18.47
CA LEU A 318 9.32 5.36 17.21
C LEU A 318 8.62 4.16 16.55
N GLY A 319 9.15 2.95 16.75
CA GLY A 319 8.49 1.70 16.38
C GLY A 319 8.14 1.71 14.91
N PHE A 320 6.84 1.75 14.62
CA PHE A 320 6.33 1.82 13.26
C PHE A 320 6.73 3.11 12.51
N LEU A 321 6.84 4.25 13.21
CA LEU A 321 7.24 5.53 12.61
C LEU A 321 8.69 5.56 12.12
N ALA A 322 9.51 4.57 12.51
CA ALA A 322 10.87 4.42 12.01
C ALA A 322 10.91 3.86 10.57
N ASP A 323 9.82 3.28 10.07
CA ASP A 323 9.73 2.76 8.70
C ASP A 323 9.30 3.89 7.74
N ALA A 324 10.29 4.49 7.07
CA ALA A 324 10.07 5.57 6.11
C ALA A 324 9.18 5.16 4.93
N ASN A 325 9.23 3.89 4.51
CA ASN A 325 8.44 3.37 3.40
C ASN A 325 6.95 3.32 3.77
N ARG A 326 6.64 2.86 5.00
CA ARG A 326 5.27 2.86 5.53
C ARG A 326 4.75 4.26 5.79
N LEU A 327 5.61 5.16 6.27
CA LEU A 327 5.26 6.56 6.46
C LEU A 327 4.93 7.24 5.12
N CYS A 328 5.76 7.02 4.08
CA CYS A 328 5.48 7.51 2.73
C CYS A 328 4.09 7.06 2.25
N VAL A 329 3.74 5.81 2.55
CA VAL A 329 2.44 5.24 2.19
C VAL A 329 1.29 5.88 2.95
N ALA A 330 1.44 6.12 4.25
CA ALA A 330 0.41 6.75 5.09
C ALA A 330 0.15 8.21 4.67
N LEU A 331 1.22 8.97 4.41
CA LEU A 331 1.13 10.39 4.11
C LEU A 331 0.68 10.69 2.66
N ARG A 332 0.61 9.67 1.78
CA ARG A 332 0.09 9.76 0.39
C ARG A 332 -1.39 9.45 0.23
N ARG A 333 -2.07 9.12 1.33
CA ARG A 333 -3.50 8.80 1.37
C ARG A 333 -4.46 9.99 1.29
N PRO A 334 -4.11 11.20 1.79
CA PRO A 334 -5.01 12.34 1.68
C PRO A 334 -5.00 12.95 0.29
N ARG A 335 -6.20 13.30 -0.20
CA ARG A 335 -6.38 14.06 -1.44
C ARG A 335 -6.47 15.56 -1.17
N SER A 336 -7.25 15.98 -0.18
CA SER A 336 -7.64 17.37 0.03
C SER A 336 -7.17 17.97 1.34
N GLY A 337 -7.05 17.16 2.41
CA GLY A 337 -6.65 17.61 3.74
C GLY A 337 -5.88 16.55 4.51
N MET A 338 -4.86 16.97 5.25
CA MET A 338 -4.03 16.10 6.09
C MET A 338 -3.83 16.72 7.47
N PHE A 339 -4.15 15.94 8.50
CA PHE A 339 -3.88 16.28 9.89
C PHE A 339 -2.90 15.27 10.47
N LEU A 340 -1.79 15.73 11.02
CA LEU A 340 -0.86 14.90 11.78
C LEU A 340 -1.13 15.13 13.26
N VAL A 341 -1.29 14.08 14.06
CA VAL A 341 -1.63 14.19 15.48
C VAL A 341 -0.62 13.44 16.33
N GLY A 342 0.01 14.12 17.27
CA GLY A 342 0.98 13.53 18.19
C GLY A 342 1.67 14.58 19.07
N ASP A 343 2.55 14.13 19.97
CA ASP A 343 3.37 15.04 20.77
C ASP A 343 4.63 15.41 20.01
N TRP A 344 4.70 16.66 19.56
CA TRP A 344 5.79 17.19 18.77
C TRP A 344 7.16 17.07 19.46
N HIS A 345 7.21 17.29 20.77
CA HIS A 345 8.46 17.27 21.53
C HIS A 345 8.96 15.85 21.76
N LYS A 346 8.08 14.86 21.64
CA LYS A 346 8.40 13.45 21.88
C LYS A 346 8.54 12.67 20.57
N ILE A 347 7.98 13.18 19.48
CA ILE A 347 8.41 12.90 18.11
C ILE A 347 9.64 13.78 17.81
N GLN A 348 10.61 13.81 18.73
CA GLN A 348 11.94 14.34 18.47
C GLN A 348 12.80 13.20 17.91
N GLY A 349 12.55 12.95 16.64
CA GLY A 349 13.55 12.57 15.67
C GLY A 349 13.45 13.55 14.50
N PRO A 350 14.43 13.56 13.58
CA PRO A 350 14.30 14.09 12.22
C PRO A 350 12.86 14.20 11.68
N PRO A 351 12.46 15.32 11.03
CA PRO A 351 13.17 16.59 10.90
C PRO A 351 12.86 17.57 12.05
N HIS A 352 13.83 18.44 12.36
CA HIS A 352 13.52 19.69 13.07
C HIS A 352 12.86 20.65 12.08
N TRP A 353 11.64 21.07 12.41
CA TRP A 353 10.69 21.71 11.52
C TRP A 353 10.77 23.24 11.56
N GLU A 354 11.89 23.81 11.12
CA GLU A 354 12.06 25.27 11.08
C GLU A 354 11.14 25.98 10.07
N ASP A 355 10.47 25.23 9.18
CA ASP A 355 9.48 25.74 8.21
C ASP A 355 8.02 25.65 8.71
N PHE A 356 7.78 25.09 9.89
CA PHE A 356 6.49 25.17 10.55
C PHE A 356 6.50 26.35 11.52
N ARG A 357 5.61 27.34 11.34
CA ARG A 357 5.42 28.39 12.35
C ARG A 357 4.91 27.74 13.63
N ASN A 358 5.72 27.78 14.68
CA ASN A 358 5.30 27.41 16.02
C ASN A 358 4.37 28.50 16.58
N ASP A 359 3.07 28.23 16.58
CA ASP A 359 2.07 29.07 17.27
C ASP A 359 1.54 28.37 18.54
N GLY A 360 2.30 27.46 19.13
CA GLY A 360 1.96 26.73 20.35
C GLY A 360 1.45 25.29 20.11
N LEU A 361 0.14 25.10 20.00
CA LEU A 361 -0.50 23.77 19.85
C LEU A 361 -0.60 23.29 18.38
N VAL A 362 -0.24 24.16 17.42
CA VAL A 362 -0.50 23.95 16.00
C VAL A 362 0.72 24.37 15.20
N TYR A 363 1.12 23.50 14.28
CA TYR A 363 2.17 23.76 13.31
C TYR A 363 1.53 23.71 11.91
N SER A 364 1.68 24.76 11.10
CA SER A 364 1.28 24.80 9.67
C SER A 364 2.48 24.90 8.72
N TRP A 365 2.44 24.21 7.58
CA TRP A 365 3.46 24.28 6.53
C TRP A 365 3.41 25.63 5.78
N ARG A 366 4.58 26.22 5.47
CA ARG A 366 4.71 27.28 4.46
C ARG A 366 5.89 26.96 3.54
N ALA A 367 5.64 26.87 2.24
CA ALA A 367 6.69 26.94 1.24
C ALA A 367 7.38 28.31 1.34
N SER A 368 8.67 28.34 1.67
CA SER A 368 9.46 29.58 1.60
C SER A 368 10.32 29.60 0.34
N SER A 369 10.40 30.77 -0.29
CA SER A 369 11.04 31.09 -1.57
C SER A 369 12.58 30.97 -1.61
N ALA A 370 13.23 30.38 -0.61
CA ALA A 370 14.68 30.27 -0.54
C ALA A 370 15.18 28.87 -0.97
N GLN A 371 15.22 28.63 -2.28
CA GLN A 371 15.55 27.34 -2.92
C GLN A 371 17.03 26.88 -2.81
N GLY A 372 17.94 27.63 -2.17
CA GLY A 372 19.39 27.40 -2.31
C GLY A 372 20.06 26.47 -1.29
N HIS A 373 19.69 26.53 0.00
CA HIS A 373 20.44 25.84 1.08
C HIS A 373 19.61 24.85 1.92
N ARG A 374 18.39 24.52 1.49
CA ARG A 374 17.40 23.77 2.29
C ARG A 374 17.35 22.26 2.05
N LEU A 375 18.06 21.78 1.03
CA LEU A 375 18.04 20.38 0.59
C LEU A 375 18.96 19.46 1.42
N GLU A 376 20.04 19.98 2.01
CA GLU A 376 20.99 19.17 2.78
C GLU A 376 20.51 18.86 4.21
N TYR A 377 19.71 19.75 4.82
CA TYR A 377 19.33 19.61 6.23
C TYR A 377 18.30 18.48 6.44
N LEU A 378 17.28 18.39 5.59
CA LEU A 378 16.32 17.28 5.60
C LEU A 378 16.94 15.96 5.12
N ARG A 379 17.96 16.00 4.24
CA ARG A 379 18.75 14.82 3.84
C ARG A 379 19.66 14.30 4.95
N HIS A 380 20.26 15.18 5.75
CA HIS A 380 21.11 14.80 6.89
C HIS A 380 20.31 14.22 8.05
N CYS A 381 19.07 14.68 8.24
CA CYS A 381 18.19 14.19 9.29
C CYS A 381 17.74 12.72 9.04
N TRP A 382 17.70 12.21 7.80
CA TRP A 382 17.26 10.85 7.51
C TRP A 382 18.32 9.99 6.83
N LYS A 383 19.56 10.00 7.37
CA LYS A 383 20.61 9.06 6.93
C LYS A 383 20.24 7.62 7.29
N TRP A 384 19.55 6.95 6.38
CA TRP A 384 19.80 5.53 6.07
C TRP A 384 19.47 5.26 4.60
N VAL A 385 20.25 5.90 3.73
CA VAL A 385 20.70 5.23 2.52
C VAL A 385 22.03 4.60 2.94
N PRO A 386 22.23 3.27 2.92
CA PRO A 386 23.58 2.79 2.74
C PRO A 386 23.99 3.35 1.39
N GLU A 387 24.78 4.42 1.40
CA GLU A 387 25.55 4.82 0.24
C GLU A 387 26.26 3.55 -0.22
N ALA A 388 25.80 2.97 -1.33
CA ALA A 388 26.49 1.92 -2.04
C ALA A 388 27.70 2.51 -2.78
N THR A 389 28.49 3.32 -2.07
CA THR A 389 29.76 3.86 -2.50
C THR A 389 30.75 3.71 -1.36
N GLY A 390 31.44 2.57 -1.36
CA GLY A 390 32.65 2.34 -0.56
C GLY A 390 32.56 1.13 0.38
N GLY A 391 33.20 0.02 0.00
CA GLY A 391 33.58 -1.00 0.98
C GLY A 391 33.35 -2.47 0.62
N LEU A 392 33.39 -2.87 -0.66
CA LEU A 392 33.59 -4.29 -1.04
C LEU A 392 35.10 -4.61 -1.13
N GLY A 393 35.89 -4.08 -0.20
CA GLY A 393 37.35 -4.16 -0.19
C GLY A 393 37.92 -3.89 1.20
N ALA A 394 37.55 -4.71 2.18
CA ALA A 394 38.22 -4.77 3.49
C ALA A 394 37.87 -6.09 4.20
N LEU A 395 38.05 -7.21 3.50
CA LEU A 395 38.10 -8.55 4.09
C LEU A 395 39.20 -9.37 3.40
N VAL A 396 40.39 -8.78 3.24
CA VAL A 396 41.63 -9.48 2.92
C VAL A 396 42.76 -8.67 3.58
N GLU A 397 43.57 -9.36 4.40
CA GLU A 397 44.81 -8.90 5.08
C GLU A 397 44.59 -7.92 6.26
N GLU A 398 45.11 -8.11 7.48
CA GLU A 398 46.25 -8.86 8.01
C GLU A 398 45.95 -9.40 9.44
N GLY A 399 46.60 -10.50 9.83
CA GLY A 399 46.50 -11.04 11.19
C GLY A 399 47.30 -12.31 11.47
N SER A 400 48.53 -12.38 10.96
CA SER A 400 49.72 -13.03 11.56
C SER A 400 49.64 -14.43 12.22
N SER A 401 50.38 -15.36 11.61
CA SER A 401 51.41 -16.25 12.23
C SER A 401 51.03 -17.35 13.26
N GLY A 402 50.77 -18.56 12.72
CA GLY A 402 51.32 -19.90 13.08
C GLY A 402 51.16 -20.49 14.50
N PRO A 403 51.58 -21.77 14.74
CA PRO A 403 51.96 -22.84 13.82
C PRO A 403 51.25 -24.21 14.09
N ASN A 404 51.51 -25.17 13.19
CA ASN A 404 51.47 -26.64 13.37
C ASN A 404 50.12 -27.38 13.50
N GLY A 405 50.02 -28.49 12.75
CA GLY A 405 49.22 -29.63 13.18
C GLY A 405 48.55 -30.42 12.06
N HIS A 406 49.35 -31.23 11.36
CA HIS A 406 49.04 -32.50 10.69
C HIS A 406 47.59 -33.02 10.58
N LEU A 407 47.36 -33.54 9.35
CA LEU A 407 46.37 -34.52 8.85
C LEU A 407 45.05 -33.98 8.31
#